data_AF-A0AAQ4F0H8-F1
#
_entry.id   AF-A0AAQ4F0H8-F1
#
_cell.length_a   1.000
_cell.length_b   1.000
_cell.length_c   1.000
_cell.angle_alpha   90.00
_cell.angle_beta   90.00
_cell.angle_gamma   90.00
#
_symmetry.space_group_name_H-M   'P 1'
#
loop_
_entity.id
_entity.type
_entity.pdbx_description
1 polymer ?
#
loop_
_entity_poly.entity_id
_entity_poly.type
_entity_poly.pdbx_seq_one_letter_code
_entity_poly.pdbx_strand_id
1 'polypeptide(L)'
;MAPWYLTVFAMALICNLVLKAPRPRLSDARAKEVILGGRNGSDGSLPPVFAHRGGRREAPENTLAGIREAKRCNASGVHLDLSFTSDELIYGLRLRNPNIVTALTWRPGFYAYSDKENLKARFESPVKHWIAQALDWIADSAFHCGFTSYATGVLAVLVNRDSLSADYVRAWRDQGIHVIACTSSSSKQNDFLRKVLRVAIITDL
;
A
#
# COMPACT_ATOMS: atom_id res chain seq x y z
N MET A 1 -33.67 25.61 -13.50
CA MET A 1 -33.12 24.40 -12.86
C MET A 1 -32.13 23.79 -13.81
N ALA A 2 -30.84 23.72 -13.44
CA ALA A 2 -29.86 23.05 -14.29
C ALA A 2 -30.26 21.57 -14.43
N PRO A 3 -30.31 21.02 -15.66
CA PRO A 3 -30.62 19.61 -15.85
C PRO A 3 -29.62 18.72 -15.12
N TRP A 4 -30.11 17.74 -14.37
CA TRP A 4 -29.30 16.84 -13.54
C TRP A 4 -28.19 16.10 -14.33
N TYR A 5 -28.39 15.90 -15.64
CA TYR A 5 -27.38 15.30 -16.52
C TYR A 5 -26.17 16.21 -16.76
N LEU A 6 -26.36 17.54 -16.81
CA LEU A 6 -25.24 18.49 -16.95
C LEU A 6 -24.39 18.52 -15.68
N THR A 7 -25.00 18.41 -14.51
CA THR A 7 -24.26 18.29 -13.24
C THR A 7 -23.46 16.99 -13.18
N VAL A 8 -24.02 15.86 -13.65
CA VAL A 8 -23.31 14.58 -13.72
C VAL A 8 -22.14 14.65 -14.70
N PHE A 9 -22.35 15.24 -15.88
CA PHE A 9 -21.31 15.37 -16.90
C PHE A 9 -20.18 16.31 -16.45
N ALA A 10 -20.53 17.44 -15.83
CA ALA A 10 -19.55 18.37 -15.26
C ALA A 10 -18.74 17.71 -14.15
N MET A 11 -19.38 16.95 -13.26
CA MET A 11 -18.69 16.19 -12.21
C MET A 11 -17.74 15.16 -12.81
N ALA A 12 -18.16 14.41 -13.83
CA ALA A 12 -17.32 13.44 -14.52
C ALA A 12 -16.12 14.10 -15.21
N LEU A 13 -16.32 15.26 -15.84
CA LEU A 13 -15.26 16.04 -16.47
C LEU A 13 -14.27 16.58 -15.43
N ILE A 14 -14.75 17.15 -14.33
CA ILE A 14 -13.93 17.64 -13.22
C ILE A 14 -13.12 16.50 -12.64
N CYS A 15 -13.74 15.34 -12.38
CA CYS A 15 -13.02 14.14 -11.98
C CYS A 15 -11.94 13.80 -13.02
N ASN A 16 -12.27 13.69 -14.31
CA ASN A 16 -11.28 13.35 -15.35
C ASN A 16 -10.09 14.34 -15.39
N LEU A 17 -10.37 15.63 -15.23
CA LEU A 17 -9.36 16.69 -15.21
C LEU A 17 -8.49 16.63 -13.95
N VAL A 18 -9.08 16.41 -12.78
CA VAL A 18 -8.35 16.20 -11.52
C VAL A 18 -7.47 14.95 -11.60
N LEU A 19 -7.96 13.86 -12.22
CA LEU A 19 -7.21 12.62 -12.42
C LEU A 19 -6.00 12.80 -13.35
N LYS A 20 -6.09 13.73 -14.33
CA LYS A 20 -5.06 13.99 -15.34
C LYS A 20 -4.17 15.21 -15.04
N ALA A 21 -4.46 15.99 -14.01
CA ALA A 21 -3.67 17.17 -13.66
C ALA A 21 -2.22 16.77 -13.30
N PRO A 22 -1.21 17.55 -13.72
CA PRO A 22 0.18 17.31 -13.35
C PRO A 22 0.35 17.37 -11.84
N ARG A 23 0.96 16.33 -11.27
CA ARG A 23 0.96 16.09 -9.83
C ARG A 23 2.24 16.68 -9.20
N PRO A 24 2.13 17.49 -8.13
CA PRO A 24 3.31 17.97 -7.43
C PRO A 24 4.09 16.78 -6.87
N ARG A 25 5.36 16.67 -7.23
CA ARG A 25 6.25 15.60 -6.75
C ARG A 25 6.64 15.92 -5.31
N LEU A 26 6.09 15.19 -4.34
CA LEU A 26 6.61 15.16 -2.98
C LEU A 26 8.04 14.62 -3.02
N SER A 27 8.95 15.18 -2.22
CA SER A 27 10.37 14.81 -2.30
C SER A 27 10.56 13.33 -1.96
N ASP A 28 10.95 12.55 -2.95
CA ASP A 28 11.01 11.09 -2.87
C ASP A 28 12.27 10.55 -2.14
N ALA A 29 13.24 11.41 -1.87
CA ALA A 29 14.56 11.00 -1.37
C ALA A 29 14.46 10.13 -0.11
N ARG A 30 13.60 10.50 0.85
CA ARG A 30 13.46 9.77 2.11
C ARG A 30 12.65 8.49 1.98
N ALA A 31 11.57 8.49 1.19
CA ALA A 31 10.79 7.28 0.93
C ALA A 31 11.65 6.25 0.21
N LYS A 32 12.43 6.67 -0.79
CA LYS A 32 13.42 5.85 -1.46
C LYS A 32 14.48 5.31 -0.48
N GLU A 33 14.97 6.12 0.45
CA GLU A 33 15.94 5.66 1.45
C GLU A 33 15.36 4.58 2.37
N VAL A 34 14.17 4.82 2.92
CA VAL A 34 13.52 3.91 3.88
C VAL A 34 13.02 2.62 3.21
N ILE A 35 12.44 2.74 2.01
CA ILE A 35 11.78 1.62 1.32
C ILE A 35 12.75 0.84 0.43
N LEU A 36 13.75 1.50 -0.15
CA LEU A 36 14.70 0.86 -1.05
C LEU A 36 16.11 0.74 -0.44
N GLY A 37 16.31 1.17 0.80
CA GLY A 37 17.52 0.91 1.57
C GLY A 37 18.68 1.88 1.34
N GLY A 38 18.42 3.06 0.79
CA GLY A 38 19.31 4.20 1.00
C GLY A 38 20.76 4.04 0.55
N ARG A 39 21.01 3.31 -0.54
CA ARG A 39 22.24 3.42 -1.34
C ARG A 39 21.82 3.31 -2.79
N ASN A 40 22.38 4.16 -3.63
CA ASN A 40 22.12 4.21 -5.07
C ASN A 40 21.88 2.79 -5.62
N GLY A 41 20.81 2.60 -6.40
CA GLY A 41 20.45 1.33 -7.06
C GLY A 41 21.49 0.83 -8.08
N SER A 42 22.74 1.25 -7.93
CA SER A 42 23.95 0.87 -8.64
C SER A 42 24.78 -0.21 -7.92
N ASP A 43 24.54 -0.53 -6.63
CA ASP A 43 25.44 -1.41 -5.86
C ASP A 43 25.03 -2.90 -5.82
N GLY A 44 24.08 -3.33 -6.66
CA GLY A 44 23.65 -4.74 -6.70
C GLY A 44 22.94 -5.26 -5.44
N SER A 45 22.75 -4.41 -4.42
CA SER A 45 22.06 -4.76 -3.17
C SER A 45 20.58 -5.01 -3.42
N LEU A 46 20.07 -6.14 -2.93
CA LEU A 46 18.65 -6.49 -3.04
C LEU A 46 17.78 -5.54 -2.19
N PRO A 47 16.53 -5.25 -2.62
CA PRO A 47 15.59 -4.47 -1.83
C PRO A 47 15.40 -5.02 -0.40
N PRO A 48 15.07 -4.15 0.58
CA PRO A 48 14.96 -4.55 1.98
C PRO A 48 13.85 -5.57 2.22
N VAL A 49 14.01 -6.32 3.31
CA VAL A 49 13.05 -7.32 3.81
C VAL A 49 12.55 -6.88 5.17
N PHE A 50 11.23 -6.77 5.31
CA PHE A 50 10.57 -6.43 6.56
C PHE A 50 9.91 -7.66 7.16
N ALA A 51 10.15 -7.88 8.45
CA ALA A 51 9.55 -8.98 9.20
C ALA A 51 8.08 -8.66 9.50
N HIS A 52 7.16 -9.45 8.94
CA HIS A 52 5.72 -9.29 9.16
C HIS A 52 5.37 -9.59 10.62
N ARG A 53 4.81 -8.60 11.33
CA ARG A 53 4.43 -8.67 12.76
C ARG A 53 5.56 -9.13 13.68
N GLY A 54 6.82 -8.89 13.30
CA GLY A 54 7.99 -9.36 14.03
C GLY A 54 8.37 -10.82 13.77
N GLY A 55 7.99 -11.41 12.63
CA GLY A 55 8.36 -12.81 12.33
C GLY A 55 7.43 -13.80 13.01
N ARG A 56 6.14 -13.75 12.63
CA ARG A 56 5.04 -14.57 13.19
C ARG A 56 5.37 -16.06 13.37
N ARG A 57 6.26 -16.62 12.54
CA ARG A 57 6.58 -18.06 12.58
C ARG A 57 7.37 -18.45 13.82
N GLU A 58 8.30 -17.60 14.23
CA GLU A 58 9.29 -17.94 15.24
C GLU A 58 8.98 -17.33 16.62
N ALA A 59 8.14 -16.30 16.66
CA ALA A 59 7.71 -15.66 17.90
C ALA A 59 6.26 -15.14 17.83
N PRO A 60 5.60 -14.93 18.98
CA PRO A 60 4.28 -14.31 19.01
C PRO A 60 4.27 -12.93 18.33
N GLU A 61 3.23 -12.68 17.54
CA GLU A 61 3.07 -11.45 16.76
C GLU A 61 3.12 -10.18 17.62
N ASN A 62 3.70 -9.11 17.08
CA ASN A 62 3.77 -7.80 17.72
C ASN A 62 4.44 -7.80 19.12
N THR A 63 5.39 -8.72 19.36
CA THR A 63 6.14 -8.80 20.62
C THR A 63 7.61 -8.39 20.47
N LEU A 64 8.24 -8.03 21.60
CA LEU A 64 9.69 -7.78 21.65
C LEU A 64 10.51 -9.02 21.27
N ALA A 65 10.00 -10.22 21.57
CA ALA A 65 10.65 -11.46 21.15
C ALA A 65 10.70 -11.56 19.62
N GLY A 66 9.58 -11.27 18.95
CA GLY A 66 9.54 -11.20 17.48
C GLY A 66 10.46 -10.13 16.91
N ILE A 67 10.51 -8.93 17.50
CA ILE A 67 11.46 -7.89 17.05
C ILE A 67 12.92 -8.35 17.17
N ARG A 68 13.27 -9.05 18.26
CA ARG A 68 14.62 -9.61 18.45
C ARG A 68 14.91 -10.72 17.44
N GLU A 69 13.92 -11.55 17.12
CA GLU A 69 14.07 -12.61 16.14
C GLU A 69 14.21 -12.07 14.72
N ALA A 70 13.38 -11.10 14.34
CA ALA A 70 13.55 -10.35 13.09
C ALA A 70 14.97 -9.79 12.94
N LYS A 71 15.56 -9.27 14.02
CA LYS A 71 16.97 -8.83 14.02
C LYS A 71 17.96 -9.99 13.82
N ARG A 72 17.74 -11.15 14.45
CA ARG A 72 18.57 -12.36 14.26
C ARG A 72 18.50 -12.89 12.82
N CYS A 73 17.32 -12.84 12.21
CA CYS A 73 17.10 -13.19 10.81
C CYS A 73 17.65 -12.13 9.81
N ASN A 74 18.36 -11.10 10.29
CA ASN A 74 18.88 -9.99 9.47
C ASN A 74 17.78 -9.25 8.66
N ALA A 75 16.58 -9.13 9.22
CA ALA A 75 15.55 -8.27 8.63
C ALA A 75 16.03 -6.82 8.57
N SER A 76 15.71 -6.13 7.47
CA SER A 76 15.99 -4.70 7.32
C SER A 76 15.08 -3.83 8.20
N GLY A 77 13.94 -4.38 8.64
CA GLY A 77 13.02 -3.74 9.56
C GLY A 77 11.88 -4.66 9.98
N VAL A 78 10.92 -4.10 10.73
CA VAL A 78 9.76 -4.84 11.26
C VAL A 78 8.48 -4.11 10.88
N HIS A 79 7.48 -4.87 10.43
CA HIS A 79 6.11 -4.40 10.27
C HIS A 79 5.32 -4.71 11.55
N LEU A 80 4.66 -3.71 12.13
CA LEU A 80 3.86 -3.85 13.34
C LEU A 80 2.45 -3.30 13.09
N ASP A 81 1.46 -3.96 13.66
CA ASP A 81 0.11 -3.43 13.68
C ASP A 81 -0.07 -2.55 14.91
N LEU A 82 -0.45 -1.30 14.69
CA LEU A 82 -0.67 -0.31 15.74
C LEU A 82 -2.15 0.07 15.79
N SER A 83 -2.70 0.13 16.98
CA SER A 83 -3.98 0.77 17.27
C SER A 83 -3.73 1.99 18.12
N PHE A 84 -4.26 3.13 17.69
CA PHE A 84 -4.08 4.39 18.38
C PHE A 84 -5.25 4.66 19.33
N THR A 85 -4.97 5.30 20.45
CA THR A 85 -5.99 5.70 21.44
C THR A 85 -6.71 7.00 21.07
N SER A 86 -6.20 7.73 20.08
CA SER A 86 -6.76 8.99 19.57
C SER A 86 -6.44 9.17 18.09
N ASP A 87 -7.41 9.69 17.33
CA ASP A 87 -7.35 9.84 15.87
C ASP A 87 -6.32 10.88 15.40
N GLU A 88 -6.02 11.88 16.23
CA GLU A 88 -5.09 12.96 15.88
C GLU A 88 -3.62 12.53 15.93
N LEU A 89 -3.33 11.41 16.60
CA LEU A 89 -1.97 10.99 16.88
C LEU A 89 -1.18 10.68 15.60
N ILE A 90 -1.81 10.05 14.60
CA ILE A 90 -1.14 9.68 13.35
C ILE A 90 -0.71 10.92 12.55
N TYR A 91 -1.63 11.87 12.39
CA TYR A 91 -1.36 13.10 11.65
C TYR A 91 -0.34 13.97 12.39
N GLY A 92 -0.48 14.11 13.71
CA GLY A 92 0.47 14.84 14.54
C GLY A 92 1.87 14.22 14.51
N LEU A 93 1.97 12.89 14.52
CA LEU A 93 3.23 12.17 14.46
C LEU A 93 3.95 12.41 13.12
N ARG A 94 3.23 12.34 11.99
CA ARG A 94 3.78 12.64 10.66
C ARG A 94 4.23 14.10 10.55
N LEU A 95 3.43 15.04 11.04
CA LEU A 95 3.75 16.48 10.97
C LEU A 95 4.99 16.83 11.80
N ARG A 96 5.18 16.18 12.95
CA ARG A 96 6.31 16.43 13.85
C ARG A 96 7.59 15.71 13.42
N ASN A 97 7.48 14.60 12.70
CA ASN A 97 8.64 13.81 12.30
C ASN A 97 8.66 13.53 10.79
N PRO A 98 9.44 14.31 10.00
CA PRO A 98 9.55 14.13 8.56
C PRO A 98 10.23 12.80 8.16
N ASN A 99 10.80 12.05 9.12
CA ASN A 99 11.36 10.73 8.85
C ASN A 99 10.31 9.62 8.73
N ILE A 100 9.05 9.91 9.07
CA ILE A 100 7.97 8.93 8.99
C ILE A 100 7.37 8.96 7.59
N VAL A 101 7.61 7.87 6.86
CA VAL A 101 7.06 7.66 5.53
C VAL A 101 5.72 6.96 5.66
N THR A 102 4.71 7.45 4.95
CA THR A 102 3.38 6.85 4.91
C THR A 102 3.17 6.07 3.62
N ALA A 103 2.47 4.95 3.75
CA ALA A 103 2.07 4.10 2.63
C ALA A 103 0.57 3.81 2.71
N LEU A 104 -0.08 3.66 1.55
CA LEU A 104 -1.46 3.17 1.49
C LEU A 104 -1.48 1.66 1.33
N THR A 105 -2.30 0.99 2.12
CA THR A 105 -2.62 -0.43 1.94
C THR A 105 -3.85 -0.55 1.06
N TRP A 106 -3.76 -1.29 -0.04
CA TRP A 106 -4.91 -1.57 -0.90
C TRP A 106 -5.27 -3.05 -0.87
N ARG A 107 -6.58 -3.31 -0.87
CA ARG A 107 -7.16 -4.64 -0.97
C ARG A 107 -8.40 -4.58 -1.86
N PRO A 108 -8.50 -5.42 -2.91
CA PRO A 108 -9.68 -5.50 -3.74
C PRO A 108 -10.86 -6.09 -2.95
N GLY A 109 -12.06 -5.58 -3.17
CA GLY A 109 -13.28 -6.10 -2.54
C GLY A 109 -13.40 -5.77 -1.04
N PHE A 110 -12.66 -4.76 -0.55
CA PHE A 110 -12.63 -4.45 0.88
C PHE A 110 -13.99 -4.03 1.44
N TYR A 111 -14.83 -3.33 0.67
CA TYR A 111 -16.15 -2.91 1.14
C TYR A 111 -17.19 -4.03 1.04
N ALA A 112 -17.16 -4.80 -0.04
CA ALA A 112 -18.15 -5.85 -0.32
C ALA A 112 -17.90 -7.15 0.45
N TYR A 113 -16.64 -7.47 0.77
CA TYR A 113 -16.25 -8.76 1.35
C TYR A 113 -15.56 -8.63 2.70
N SER A 114 -15.73 -9.65 3.53
CA SER A 114 -15.09 -9.73 4.85
C SER A 114 -13.73 -10.44 4.77
N ASP A 115 -13.66 -11.49 3.98
CA ASP A 115 -12.53 -12.39 3.80
C ASP A 115 -11.61 -11.99 2.64
N LYS A 116 -10.31 -12.31 2.75
CA LYS A 116 -9.29 -11.88 1.78
C LYS A 116 -9.50 -12.44 0.37
N GLU A 117 -10.24 -13.54 0.25
CA GLU A 117 -10.49 -14.26 -1.00
C GLU A 117 -11.79 -13.82 -1.69
N ASN A 118 -12.51 -12.87 -1.09
CA ASN A 118 -13.77 -12.32 -1.61
C ASN A 118 -14.86 -13.37 -1.83
N LEU A 119 -14.93 -14.37 -0.94
CA LEU A 119 -15.92 -15.45 -0.96
C LEU A 119 -17.12 -15.15 -0.06
N LYS A 120 -16.92 -14.37 1.00
CA LYS A 120 -17.94 -14.07 2.02
C LYS A 120 -18.36 -12.61 1.98
N ALA A 121 -19.54 -12.38 1.41
CA ALA A 121 -20.20 -11.09 1.42
C ALA A 121 -20.27 -10.53 2.84
N ARG A 122 -19.91 -9.24 2.99
CA ARG A 122 -19.93 -8.53 4.27
C ARG A 122 -21.35 -8.21 4.73
N PHE A 123 -22.26 -8.02 3.79
CA PHE A 123 -23.65 -7.69 4.06
C PHE A 123 -24.55 -8.81 3.56
N GLU A 124 -25.50 -9.23 4.39
CA GLU A 124 -26.51 -10.22 4.01
C GLU A 124 -27.58 -9.63 3.06
N SER A 125 -27.81 -8.32 3.14
CA SER A 125 -28.77 -7.62 2.27
C SER A 125 -28.22 -7.47 0.85
N PRO A 126 -28.94 -7.96 -0.19
CA PRO A 126 -28.49 -7.87 -1.59
C PRO A 126 -28.26 -6.43 -2.06
N VAL A 127 -29.10 -5.49 -1.64
CA VAL A 127 -28.97 -4.07 -1.99
C VAL A 127 -27.69 -3.47 -1.39
N LYS A 128 -27.44 -3.73 -0.10
CA LYS A 128 -26.21 -3.25 0.56
C LYS A 128 -24.96 -3.87 -0.07
N HIS A 129 -25.01 -5.16 -0.42
CA HIS A 129 -23.89 -5.82 -1.07
C HIS A 129 -23.65 -5.28 -2.50
N TRP A 130 -24.71 -4.98 -3.26
CA TRP A 130 -24.58 -4.34 -4.57
C TRP A 130 -23.97 -2.93 -4.49
N ILE A 131 -24.43 -2.11 -3.54
CA ILE A 131 -23.83 -0.79 -3.27
C ILE A 131 -22.36 -0.94 -2.87
N ALA A 132 -22.03 -1.91 -2.01
CA ALA A 132 -20.66 -2.15 -1.59
C ALA A 132 -19.74 -2.57 -2.76
N GLN A 133 -20.23 -3.39 -3.70
CA GLN A 133 -19.50 -3.73 -4.92
C GLN A 133 -19.26 -2.51 -5.81
N ALA A 134 -20.27 -1.64 -5.96
CA ALA A 134 -20.11 -0.38 -6.69
C ALA A 134 -19.05 0.52 -6.02
N LEU A 135 -19.05 0.62 -4.69
CA LEU A 135 -18.04 1.35 -3.93
C LEU A 135 -16.63 0.75 -4.09
N ASP A 136 -16.51 -0.57 -4.09
CA ASP A 136 -15.22 -1.23 -4.36
C ASP A 136 -14.69 -0.86 -5.75
N TRP A 137 -15.53 -0.89 -6.79
CA TRP A 137 -15.12 -0.50 -8.14
C TRP A 137 -14.67 0.97 -8.22
N ILE A 138 -15.38 1.87 -7.54
CA ILE A 138 -15.01 3.30 -7.46
C ILE A 138 -13.69 3.46 -6.71
N ALA A 139 -13.54 2.82 -5.55
CA ALA A 139 -12.35 2.91 -4.71
C ALA A 139 -11.13 2.33 -5.42
N ASP A 140 -11.30 1.22 -6.13
CA ASP A 140 -10.26 0.58 -6.94
C ASP A 140 -9.79 1.49 -8.08
N SER A 141 -10.75 2.05 -8.82
CA SER A 141 -10.49 3.02 -9.88
C SER A 141 -9.75 4.25 -9.32
N ALA A 142 -10.21 4.80 -8.20
CA ALA A 142 -9.62 5.95 -7.52
C ALA A 142 -8.18 5.67 -7.04
N PHE A 143 -7.92 4.45 -6.55
CA PHE A 143 -6.60 4.02 -6.14
C PHE A 143 -5.66 3.95 -7.34
N HIS A 144 -6.00 3.19 -8.39
CA HIS A 144 -5.12 2.98 -9.54
C HIS A 144 -4.94 4.19 -10.45
N CYS A 145 -5.92 5.09 -10.53
CA CYS A 145 -5.74 6.36 -11.24
C CYS A 145 -4.83 7.35 -10.50
N GLY A 146 -4.42 7.04 -9.26
CA GLY A 146 -3.51 7.85 -8.44
C GLY A 146 -4.19 8.99 -7.67
N PHE A 147 -5.52 9.09 -7.71
CA PHE A 147 -6.27 10.07 -6.93
C PHE A 147 -6.05 9.89 -5.44
N THR A 148 -6.12 8.65 -4.95
CA THR A 148 -5.96 8.37 -3.53
C THR A 148 -4.57 8.75 -3.05
N SER A 149 -3.53 8.49 -3.84
CA SER A 149 -2.16 8.87 -3.50
C SER A 149 -1.96 10.39 -3.50
N TYR A 150 -2.64 11.12 -4.39
CA TYR A 150 -2.66 12.58 -4.38
C TYR A 150 -3.36 13.13 -3.13
N ALA A 151 -4.59 12.67 -2.86
CA ALA A 151 -5.41 13.17 -1.77
C ALA A 151 -4.77 12.92 -0.38
N THR A 152 -4.05 11.81 -0.23
CA THR A 152 -3.40 11.41 1.03
C THR A 152 -1.93 11.83 1.12
N GLY A 153 -1.32 12.22 -0.01
CA GLY A 153 0.10 12.56 -0.12
C GLY A 153 1.03 11.42 0.29
N VAL A 154 0.65 10.16 0.04
CA VAL A 154 1.53 9.01 0.32
C VAL A 154 2.59 8.83 -0.77
N LEU A 155 3.74 8.29 -0.38
CA LEU A 155 4.86 8.03 -1.29
C LEU A 155 5.04 6.54 -1.60
N ALA A 156 4.20 5.69 -1.01
CA ALA A 156 4.28 4.26 -1.19
C ALA A 156 2.92 3.57 -1.11
N VAL A 157 2.85 2.37 -1.68
CA VAL A 157 1.69 1.50 -1.63
C VAL A 157 2.10 0.10 -1.20
N LEU A 158 1.34 -0.49 -0.29
CA LEU A 158 1.47 -1.89 0.11
C LEU A 158 0.41 -2.70 -0.63
N VAL A 159 0.88 -3.64 -1.47
CA VAL A 159 0.03 -4.43 -2.37
C VAL A 159 0.27 -5.92 -2.11
N ASN A 160 -0.80 -6.71 -2.23
CA ASN A 160 -0.69 -8.17 -2.16
C ASN A 160 0.15 -8.69 -3.35
N ARG A 161 1.04 -9.64 -3.07
CA ARG A 161 1.86 -10.34 -4.07
C ARG A 161 1.07 -10.84 -5.30
N ASP A 162 -0.18 -11.27 -5.13
CA ASP A 162 -0.95 -11.93 -6.20
C ASP A 162 -1.45 -10.91 -7.25
N SER A 163 -1.42 -9.62 -6.91
CA SER A 163 -1.81 -8.52 -7.80
C SER A 163 -0.62 -7.84 -8.48
N LEU A 164 0.62 -8.29 -8.22
CA LEU A 164 1.83 -7.64 -8.72
C LEU A 164 2.28 -8.21 -10.07
N SER A 165 2.40 -7.33 -11.05
CA SER A 165 3.07 -7.58 -12.32
C SER A 165 4.17 -6.53 -12.57
N ALA A 166 5.07 -6.81 -13.53
CA ALA A 166 6.12 -5.85 -13.89
C ALA A 166 5.53 -4.53 -14.41
N ASP A 167 4.47 -4.59 -15.22
CA ASP A 167 3.78 -3.41 -15.74
C ASP A 167 3.10 -2.62 -14.63
N TYR A 168 2.46 -3.32 -13.70
CA TYR A 168 1.82 -2.69 -12.56
C TYR A 168 2.84 -1.94 -11.68
N VAL A 169 3.97 -2.56 -11.37
CA VAL A 169 5.05 -1.91 -10.59
C VAL A 169 5.63 -0.72 -11.34
N ARG A 170 5.81 -0.83 -12.67
CA ARG A 170 6.28 0.29 -13.50
C ARG A 170 5.31 1.45 -13.48
N ALA A 171 4.02 1.21 -13.65
CA ALA A 171 2.99 2.25 -13.64
C ALA A 171 2.98 3.07 -12.33
N TRP A 172 3.24 2.43 -11.19
CA TRP A 172 3.39 3.14 -9.91
C TRP A 172 4.70 3.91 -9.79
N ARG A 173 5.81 3.32 -10.24
CA ARG A 173 7.13 3.98 -10.23
C ARG A 173 7.17 5.20 -11.14
N ASP A 174 6.50 5.15 -12.28
CA ASP A 174 6.39 6.29 -13.21
C ASP A 174 5.62 7.46 -12.58
N GLN A 175 4.75 7.16 -11.62
CA GLN A 175 4.06 8.16 -10.79
C GLN A 175 4.89 8.62 -9.58
N GLY A 176 6.11 8.10 -9.39
CA GLY A 176 6.97 8.39 -8.24
C GLY A 176 6.52 7.74 -6.95
N ILE A 177 5.74 6.64 -7.03
CA ILE A 177 5.20 5.93 -5.87
C ILE A 177 5.93 4.59 -5.74
N HIS A 178 6.45 4.31 -4.55
CA HIS A 178 7.13 3.04 -4.27
C HIS A 178 6.15 1.92 -3.98
N VAL A 179 6.45 0.71 -4.46
CA VAL A 179 5.62 -0.47 -4.21
C VAL A 179 6.32 -1.37 -3.20
N ILE A 180 5.58 -1.75 -2.16
CA ILE A 180 5.96 -2.75 -1.17
C ILE A 180 5.05 -3.95 -1.38
N ALA A 181 5.64 -5.14 -1.47
CA ALA A 181 4.89 -6.38 -1.64
C ALA A 181 4.67 -7.06 -0.29
N CYS A 182 3.42 -7.42 0.02
CA CYS A 182 3.11 -8.30 1.14
C CYS A 182 3.11 -9.76 0.65
N THR A 183 3.91 -10.63 1.27
CA THR A 183 4.09 -12.02 0.84
C THR A 183 3.79 -13.01 1.95
N SER A 184 3.15 -14.13 1.61
CA SER A 184 3.06 -15.28 2.51
C SER A 184 4.17 -16.28 2.20
N SER A 185 5.28 -16.16 2.93
CA SER A 185 6.33 -17.17 3.21
C SER A 185 7.03 -17.97 2.09
N SER A 186 6.69 -17.80 0.81
CA SER A 186 7.31 -18.57 -0.29
C SER A 186 8.64 -17.97 -0.75
N SER A 187 9.75 -18.67 -0.48
CA SER A 187 11.11 -18.22 -0.82
C SER A 187 11.30 -17.93 -2.33
N LYS A 188 10.78 -18.80 -3.22
CA LYS A 188 10.88 -18.60 -4.69
C LYS A 188 10.17 -17.33 -5.16
N GLN A 189 9.01 -17.02 -4.56
CA GLN A 189 8.26 -15.81 -4.91
C GLN A 189 8.92 -14.55 -4.35
N ASN A 190 9.45 -14.62 -3.12
CA ASN A 190 10.24 -13.55 -2.53
C ASN A 190 11.45 -13.22 -3.41
N ASP A 191 12.11 -14.25 -3.94
CA ASP A 191 13.21 -14.10 -4.89
C ASP A 191 12.79 -13.41 -6.18
N PHE A 192 11.66 -13.80 -6.79
CA PHE A 192 11.13 -13.14 -7.97
C PHE A 192 10.83 -11.65 -7.70
N LEU A 193 10.14 -11.35 -6.60
CA LEU A 193 9.79 -9.97 -6.22
C LEU A 193 11.03 -9.10 -6.01
N ARG A 194 12.05 -9.62 -5.32
CA ARG A 194 13.27 -8.86 -5.00
C ARG A 194 14.25 -8.78 -6.17
N LYS A 195 14.49 -9.88 -6.88
CA LYS A 195 15.50 -9.96 -7.94
C LYS A 195 14.98 -9.40 -9.27
N VAL A 196 13.73 -9.71 -9.63
CA VAL A 196 13.14 -9.32 -10.92
C VAL A 196 12.37 -8.00 -10.79
N LEU A 197 11.38 -7.93 -9.90
CA LEU A 197 10.54 -6.73 -9.75
C LEU A 197 11.24 -5.60 -8.97
N ARG A 198 12.32 -5.92 -8.24
CA ARG A 198 13.09 -4.98 -7.40
C ARG A 198 12.22 -4.23 -6.38
N VAL A 199 11.24 -4.91 -5.80
CA VAL A 199 10.36 -4.34 -4.76
C VAL A 199 10.78 -4.80 -3.37
N ALA A 200 10.58 -3.93 -2.37
CA ALA A 200 10.71 -4.31 -0.98
C ALA A 200 9.60 -5.29 -0.59
N ILE A 201 9.89 -6.21 0.32
CA ILE A 201 8.92 -7.24 0.73
C ILE A 201 8.66 -7.20 2.23
N ILE A 202 7.41 -7.47 2.61
CA ILE A 202 7.00 -7.79 3.97
C ILE A 202 6.70 -9.29 3.99
N THR A 203 7.40 -10.05 4.83
CA THR A 203 7.27 -11.51 4.85
C THR A 203 7.31 -12.05 6.28
N ASP A 204 6.60 -13.14 6.53
CA ASP A 204 6.76 -13.93 7.73
C ASP A 204 8.11 -14.65 7.62
N LEU A 205 9.14 -14.10 8.25
CA LEU A 205 10.46 -14.73 8.40
C LEU A 205 10.30 -16.08 9.09
#